data_AF-K3V6R8-F1
#
_entry.id   AF-K3V6R8-F1
#
_cell.length_a   1.000
_cell.length_b   1.000
_cell.length_c   1.000
_cell.angle_alpha   90.00
_cell.angle_beta   90.00
_cell.angle_gamma   90.00
#
_symmetry.space_group_name_H-M   'P 1'
#
loop_
_entity.id
_entity.type
_entity.pdbx_description
1 polymer ?
#
loop_
_entity_poly.entity_id
_entity_poly.type
_entity_poly.pdbx_seq_one_letter_code
_entity_poly.pdbx_strand_id
1 'polypeptide(L)'
;MSASNNQQKRKRNADDETMEELNRYKNKPLSPNSKSVYSKLVYRAHQYSDAGYDEELRAFTKFFVAKQDQNIEANKTCQELNDKVAELNGTVADLNGTVAELNGTVAKLESDGKEMKASLDSALESNQEVTEELNEANLRVSEYEFMFKYGDWLKGVIDQIKAKELDIQAKQTNEICNKTLNDFKGQLKALKAGGVVPTAEQLEEHKAQKDAAHKVAKKIAKWSCLKPTATEALMMINGEIDAVKQWLQDGGNETSAPGTPYLDRIAQASEKVGTTRTMILLWAEQYSKRNEIAHHPPPGICQFWKKVTKDGEEVYAEVPNKELNYTCINWKDMRDSMVSEKSKIQDYFTEGKISQDVRDCFVSLVDQYWQYFCIGESADGNLILTQDAKDAAKKSTPEYNPSVPPKDFLKEYKEGKWDDIQ
;
A
#
# COMPACT_ATOMS: atom_id res chain seq x y z
N MET A 1 -21.84 -87.43 89.37
CA MET A 1 -21.36 -87.34 90.77
C MET A 1 -19.98 -86.71 90.76
N SER A 2 -19.71 -85.84 91.75
CA SER A 2 -18.37 -85.40 92.19
C SER A 2 -17.68 -84.34 91.32
N ALA A 3 -17.15 -83.21 91.81
CA ALA A 3 -16.99 -82.73 93.18
C ALA A 3 -16.95 -81.19 93.19
N SER A 4 -17.76 -80.60 94.09
CA SER A 4 -17.72 -79.19 94.47
C SER A 4 -16.49 -78.94 95.32
N ASN A 5 -15.47 -78.27 94.77
CA ASN A 5 -14.28 -77.87 95.50
C ASN A 5 -14.49 -76.47 96.10
N ASN A 6 -14.97 -76.43 97.35
CA ASN A 6 -15.13 -75.22 98.14
C ASN A 6 -13.76 -74.78 98.66
N GLN A 7 -13.05 -73.95 97.89
CA GLN A 7 -11.88 -73.22 98.41
C GLN A 7 -12.36 -72.04 99.28
N GLN A 8 -12.06 -72.12 100.57
CA GLN A 8 -12.18 -71.01 101.51
C GLN A 8 -11.39 -69.79 101.00
N LYS A 9 -12.10 -68.72 100.64
CA LYS A 9 -11.53 -67.38 100.47
C LYS A 9 -10.96 -66.93 101.82
N ARG A 10 -9.64 -67.03 102.00
CA ARG A 10 -8.94 -66.28 103.05
C ARG A 10 -9.25 -64.79 102.82
N LYS A 11 -9.70 -64.08 103.87
CA LYS A 11 -9.79 -62.61 103.85
C LYS A 11 -8.39 -62.09 103.50
N ARG A 12 -8.23 -61.47 102.33
CA ARG A 12 -7.00 -60.73 101.99
C ARG A 12 -6.84 -59.62 103.04
N ASN A 13 -5.63 -59.45 103.56
CA ASN A 13 -5.34 -58.33 104.45
C ASN A 13 -5.40 -57.04 103.61
N ALA A 14 -5.89 -55.94 104.21
CA ALA A 14 -6.06 -54.66 103.52
C ALA A 14 -4.73 -54.08 102.97
N ASP A 15 -3.61 -54.53 103.53
CA ASP A 15 -2.25 -54.10 103.16
C ASP A 15 -1.81 -54.68 101.81
N ASP A 16 -2.31 -55.88 101.46
CA ASP A 16 -2.08 -56.48 100.15
C ASP A 16 -2.72 -55.64 99.04
N GLU A 17 -3.90 -55.08 99.29
CA GLU A 17 -4.63 -54.24 98.33
C GLU A 17 -3.88 -52.93 98.06
N THR A 18 -3.41 -52.25 99.11
CA THR A 18 -2.66 -50.98 99.02
C THR A 18 -1.33 -51.18 98.27
N MET A 19 -0.62 -52.28 98.57
CA MET A 19 0.61 -52.63 97.85
C MET A 19 0.34 -53.06 96.40
N GLU A 20 -0.75 -53.77 96.12
CA GLU A 20 -1.20 -54.06 94.75
C GLU A 20 -1.49 -52.77 93.96
N GLU A 21 -2.10 -51.74 94.57
CA GLU A 21 -2.35 -50.45 93.91
C GLU A 21 -1.07 -49.68 93.60
N LEU A 22 -0.14 -49.62 94.56
CA LEU A 22 1.15 -48.94 94.36
C LEU A 22 2.00 -49.69 93.32
N ASN A 23 2.04 -51.03 93.37
CA ASN A 23 2.84 -51.82 92.43
C ASN A 23 2.45 -51.59 90.95
N ARG A 24 1.21 -51.16 90.65
CA ARG A 24 0.79 -50.75 89.29
C ARG A 24 1.59 -49.55 88.74
N TYR A 25 2.26 -48.79 89.60
CA TYR A 25 3.05 -47.61 89.27
C TYR A 25 4.56 -47.78 89.44
N LYS A 26 5.02 -48.94 89.95
CA LYS A 26 6.44 -49.22 90.21
C LYS A 26 7.36 -48.96 89.02
N ASN A 27 6.87 -49.28 87.82
CA ASN A 27 7.62 -49.14 86.56
C ASN A 27 7.04 -48.05 85.63
N LYS A 28 6.05 -47.27 86.10
CA LYS A 28 5.48 -46.20 85.29
C LYS A 28 6.33 -44.93 85.41
N PRO A 29 6.43 -44.11 84.35
CA PRO A 29 7.12 -42.84 84.41
C PRO A 29 6.34 -41.88 85.33
N LEU A 30 6.86 -41.66 86.53
CA LEU A 30 6.34 -40.71 87.50
C LEU A 30 7.16 -39.41 87.46
N SER A 31 6.50 -38.26 87.66
CA SER A 31 7.20 -36.99 87.87
C SER A 31 8.14 -37.08 89.08
N PRO A 32 9.20 -36.25 89.19
CA PRO A 32 10.08 -36.27 90.37
C PRO A 32 9.33 -36.15 91.70
N ASN A 33 8.28 -35.32 91.75
CA ASN A 33 7.41 -35.16 92.92
C ASN A 33 6.55 -36.40 93.16
N SER A 34 5.93 -36.97 92.11
CA SER A 34 5.15 -38.21 92.21
C SER A 34 6.00 -39.40 92.63
N LYS A 35 7.27 -39.51 92.18
CA LYS A 35 8.22 -40.55 92.61
C LYS A 35 8.53 -40.46 94.09
N SER A 36 8.75 -39.24 94.60
CA SER A 36 8.99 -39.01 96.03
C SER A 36 7.80 -39.43 96.88
N VAL A 37 6.58 -39.06 96.45
CA VAL A 37 5.33 -39.44 97.14
C VAL A 37 5.10 -40.95 97.07
N TYR A 38 5.32 -41.57 95.91
CA TYR A 38 5.24 -43.01 95.71
C TYR A 38 6.16 -43.78 96.64
N SER A 39 7.45 -43.43 96.69
CA SER A 39 8.44 -44.09 97.55
C SER A 39 8.08 -43.98 99.04
N LYS A 40 7.53 -42.84 99.47
CA LYS A 40 7.04 -42.64 100.83
C LYS A 40 5.82 -43.51 101.14
N LEU A 41 4.90 -43.66 100.18
CA LEU A 41 3.72 -44.51 100.33
C LEU A 41 4.08 -46.00 100.37
N VAL A 42 4.99 -46.46 99.52
CA VAL A 42 5.50 -47.85 99.52
C VAL A 42 6.23 -48.15 100.83
N TYR A 43 7.11 -47.25 101.28
CA TYR A 43 7.81 -47.41 102.55
C TYR A 43 6.83 -47.51 103.73
N ARG A 44 5.80 -46.65 103.75
CA ARG A 44 4.79 -46.66 104.81
C ARG A 44 3.92 -47.92 104.74
N ALA A 45 3.48 -48.35 103.56
CA ALA A 45 2.73 -49.60 103.40
C ALA A 45 3.49 -50.85 103.88
N HIS A 46 4.82 -50.89 103.71
CA HIS A 46 5.65 -51.96 104.27
C HIS A 46 5.78 -51.92 105.81
N GLN A 47 5.71 -50.74 106.44
CA GLN A 47 5.78 -50.62 107.90
C GLN A 47 4.50 -51.06 108.61
N TYR A 48 3.33 -50.93 107.97
CA TYR A 48 2.03 -51.22 108.58
C TYR A 48 1.55 -52.67 108.37
N SER A 49 2.25 -53.49 107.57
CA SER A 49 1.88 -54.91 107.34
C SER A 49 1.84 -55.76 108.63
N ASP A 50 2.49 -55.29 109.69
CA ASP A 50 2.67 -56.00 110.95
C ASP A 50 1.82 -55.41 112.10
N ALA A 51 1.15 -54.26 111.92
CA ALA A 51 0.54 -53.46 112.99
C ALA A 51 -1.00 -53.31 112.93
N GLY A 52 -1.65 -53.76 111.84
CA GLY A 52 -3.11 -53.69 111.67
C GLY A 52 -3.61 -52.43 110.93
N TYR A 53 -4.86 -52.50 110.48
CA TYR A 53 -5.58 -51.59 109.55
C TYR A 53 -5.27 -50.08 109.72
N ASP A 54 -4.69 -49.42 108.69
CA ASP A 54 -4.54 -47.94 108.59
C ASP A 54 -5.41 -47.37 107.44
N GLU A 55 -6.50 -46.71 107.82
CA GLU A 55 -7.49 -46.14 106.88
C GLU A 55 -7.01 -44.86 106.21
N GLU A 56 -6.14 -44.08 106.86
CA GLU A 56 -5.56 -42.84 106.32
C GLU A 56 -4.57 -43.14 105.19
N LEU A 57 -3.71 -44.15 105.39
CA LEU A 57 -2.77 -44.61 104.37
C LEU A 57 -3.51 -45.09 103.11
N ARG A 58 -4.63 -45.79 103.29
CA ARG A 58 -5.47 -46.25 102.17
C ARG A 58 -6.12 -45.07 101.45
N ALA A 59 -6.66 -44.09 102.18
CA ALA A 59 -7.24 -42.89 101.58
C ALA A 59 -6.21 -42.08 100.77
N PHE A 60 -4.99 -41.93 101.30
CA PHE A 60 -3.92 -41.21 100.62
C PHE A 60 -3.41 -41.97 99.39
N THR A 61 -3.30 -43.30 99.48
CA THR A 61 -2.94 -44.16 98.33
C THR A 61 -3.98 -44.05 97.22
N LYS A 62 -5.27 -44.13 97.55
CA LYS A 62 -6.37 -43.94 96.59
C LYS A 62 -6.30 -42.56 95.92
N PHE A 63 -6.06 -41.50 96.69
CA PHE A 63 -5.90 -40.15 96.14
C PHE A 63 -4.69 -40.05 95.21
N PHE A 64 -3.54 -40.61 95.59
CA PHE A 64 -2.34 -40.64 94.77
C PHE A 64 -2.59 -41.37 93.45
N VAL A 65 -3.18 -42.56 93.51
CA VAL A 65 -3.54 -43.36 92.33
C VAL A 65 -4.50 -42.59 91.42
N ALA A 66 -5.58 -42.03 91.97
CA ALA A 66 -6.53 -41.21 91.20
C ALA A 66 -5.86 -40.01 90.51
N LYS A 67 -4.88 -39.37 91.16
CA LYS A 67 -4.11 -38.28 90.55
C LYS A 67 -3.14 -38.74 89.47
N GLN A 68 -2.52 -39.91 89.62
CA GLN A 68 -1.69 -40.46 88.53
C GLN A 68 -2.54 -40.90 87.35
N ASP A 69 -3.68 -41.55 87.58
CA ASP A 69 -4.64 -41.92 86.52
C ASP A 69 -5.13 -40.67 85.78
N GLN A 70 -5.49 -39.60 86.50
CA GLN A 70 -5.86 -38.31 85.90
C GLN A 70 -4.74 -37.73 85.02
N ASN A 71 -3.48 -37.85 85.45
CA ASN A 71 -2.33 -37.34 84.69
C ASN A 71 -2.04 -38.19 83.44
N ILE A 72 -2.18 -39.52 83.55
CA ILE A 72 -2.07 -40.42 82.40
C ILE A 72 -3.12 -40.06 81.35
N GLU A 73 -4.37 -39.85 81.76
CA GLU A 73 -5.45 -39.47 80.83
C GLU A 73 -5.20 -38.10 80.20
N ALA A 74 -4.78 -37.10 81.00
CA ALA A 74 -4.43 -35.78 80.47
C ALA A 74 -3.28 -35.83 79.45
N ASN A 75 -2.24 -36.62 79.71
CA ASN A 75 -1.13 -36.80 78.75
C ASN A 75 -1.59 -37.50 77.47
N LYS A 76 -2.48 -38.48 77.58
CA LYS A 76 -3.09 -39.12 76.42
C LYS A 76 -3.88 -38.10 75.59
N THR A 77 -4.71 -37.27 76.21
CA THR A 77 -5.42 -36.19 75.51
C THR A 77 -4.45 -35.17 74.88
N CYS A 78 -3.38 -34.78 75.58
CA CYS A 78 -2.36 -33.90 75.02
C CYS A 78 -1.68 -34.52 73.79
N GLN A 79 -1.41 -35.82 73.81
CA GLN A 79 -0.84 -36.54 72.69
C GLN A 79 -1.81 -36.57 71.49
N GLU A 80 -3.09 -36.91 71.73
CA GLU A 80 -4.13 -36.86 70.69
C GLU A 80 -4.31 -35.46 70.09
N LEU A 81 -4.20 -34.41 70.90
CA LEU A 81 -4.23 -33.01 70.42
C LEU A 81 -2.99 -32.66 69.60
N ASN A 82 -1.80 -33.11 70.02
CA ASN A 82 -0.57 -32.90 69.25
C ASN A 82 -0.61 -33.61 67.91
N ASP A 83 -1.14 -34.83 67.85
CA ASP A 83 -1.32 -35.58 66.61
C ASP A 83 -2.27 -34.84 65.66
N LYS A 84 -3.40 -34.31 66.18
CA LYS A 84 -4.32 -33.44 65.40
C LYS A 84 -3.66 -32.16 64.91
N VAL A 85 -2.83 -31.51 65.72
CA VAL A 85 -2.09 -30.31 65.31
C VAL A 85 -1.10 -30.64 64.19
N ALA A 86 -0.42 -31.79 64.27
CA ALA A 86 0.47 -32.24 63.20
C ALA A 86 -0.30 -32.50 61.88
N GLU A 87 -1.46 -33.15 61.95
CA GLU A 87 -2.34 -33.38 60.79
C GLU A 87 -2.83 -32.07 60.16
N LEU A 88 -3.30 -31.12 60.99
CA LEU A 88 -3.73 -29.80 60.52
C LEU A 88 -2.59 -29.01 59.87
N ASN A 89 -1.38 -29.09 60.43
CA ASN A 89 -0.19 -28.46 59.83
C ASN A 89 0.16 -29.07 58.46
N GLY A 90 0.00 -30.39 58.31
CA GLY A 90 0.14 -31.06 57.00
C GLY A 90 -0.86 -30.51 55.98
N THR A 91 -2.14 -30.41 56.39
CA THR A 91 -3.20 -29.85 55.54
C THR A 91 -2.92 -28.40 55.14
N VAL A 92 -2.43 -27.57 56.06
CA VAL A 92 -2.04 -26.18 55.77
C VAL A 92 -0.87 -26.11 54.78
N ALA A 93 0.11 -27.00 54.90
CA ALA A 93 1.23 -27.07 53.97
C ALA A 93 0.74 -27.43 52.54
N ASP A 94 -0.15 -28.42 52.42
CA ASP A 94 -0.73 -28.83 51.14
C ASP A 94 -1.53 -27.68 50.50
N LEU A 95 -2.39 -27.01 51.28
CA LEU A 95 -3.15 -25.85 50.81
C LEU A 95 -2.25 -24.71 50.34
N ASN A 96 -1.15 -24.43 51.04
CA ASN A 96 -0.16 -23.43 50.61
C ASN A 96 0.51 -23.82 49.29
N GLY A 97 0.77 -25.11 49.08
CA GLY A 97 1.25 -25.64 47.80
C GLY A 97 0.27 -25.36 46.65
N THR A 98 -1.01 -25.69 46.85
CA THR A 98 -2.06 -25.41 45.86
C THR A 98 -2.21 -23.91 45.56
N VAL A 99 -2.13 -23.04 46.59
CA VAL A 99 -2.18 -21.58 46.39
C VAL A 99 -1.00 -21.09 45.54
N ALA A 100 0.20 -21.63 45.75
CA ALA A 100 1.37 -21.26 44.94
C ALA A 100 1.20 -21.66 43.47
N GLU A 101 0.67 -22.87 43.20
CA GLU A 101 0.36 -23.34 41.84
C GLU A 101 -0.71 -22.49 41.14
N LEU A 102 -1.77 -22.13 41.86
CA LEU A 102 -2.83 -21.25 41.35
C LEU A 102 -2.27 -19.86 41.02
N ASN A 103 -1.43 -19.29 41.88
CA ASN A 103 -0.79 -18.00 41.61
C ASN A 103 0.13 -18.05 40.38
N GLY A 104 0.87 -19.16 40.19
CA GLY A 104 1.66 -19.38 38.98
C GLY A 104 0.79 -19.43 37.72
N THR A 105 -0.38 -20.07 37.80
CA THR A 105 -1.34 -20.13 36.71
C THR A 105 -1.94 -18.76 36.39
N VAL A 106 -2.30 -17.97 37.40
CA VAL A 106 -2.80 -16.60 37.23
C VAL A 106 -1.77 -15.71 36.55
N ALA A 107 -0.51 -15.74 37.00
CA ALA A 107 0.57 -14.96 36.41
C ALA A 107 0.79 -15.31 34.92
N LYS A 108 0.67 -16.60 34.57
CA LYS A 108 0.74 -17.05 33.18
C LYS A 108 -0.43 -16.50 32.35
N LEU A 109 -1.66 -16.63 32.84
CA LEU A 109 -2.85 -16.11 32.15
C LEU A 109 -2.80 -14.58 31.96
N GLU A 110 -2.26 -13.84 32.93
CA GLU A 110 -2.05 -12.39 32.79
C GLU A 110 -1.03 -12.06 31.71
N SER A 111 0.03 -12.85 31.58
CA SER A 111 1.03 -12.72 30.51
C SER A 111 0.41 -13.01 29.14
N ASP A 112 -0.27 -14.14 29.01
CA ASP A 112 -0.96 -14.55 27.77
C ASP A 112 -2.01 -13.51 27.36
N GLY A 113 -2.74 -12.94 28.33
CA GLY A 113 -3.71 -11.87 28.08
C GLY A 113 -3.08 -10.57 27.57
N LYS A 114 -1.88 -10.21 28.03
CA LYS A 114 -1.12 -9.06 27.49
C LYS A 114 -0.66 -9.29 26.06
N GLU A 115 -0.18 -10.49 25.75
CA GLU A 115 0.26 -10.87 24.41
C GLU A 115 -0.90 -10.89 23.41
N MET A 116 -2.04 -11.47 23.80
CA MET A 116 -3.26 -11.44 22.99
C MET A 116 -3.74 -10.01 22.73
N LYS A 117 -3.69 -9.13 23.74
CA LYS A 117 -4.05 -7.72 23.56
C LYS A 117 -3.14 -7.01 22.56
N ALA A 118 -1.82 -7.19 22.68
CA ALA A 118 -0.87 -6.60 21.74
C ALA A 118 -1.09 -7.11 20.29
N SER A 119 -1.37 -8.41 20.15
CA SER A 119 -1.70 -9.01 18.84
C SER A 119 -2.99 -8.46 18.27
N LEU A 120 -4.01 -8.23 19.11
CA LEU A 120 -5.28 -7.61 18.70
C LEU A 120 -5.09 -6.17 18.24
N ASP A 121 -4.32 -5.37 18.99
CA ASP A 121 -4.03 -3.97 18.64
C ASP A 121 -3.30 -3.90 17.28
N SER A 122 -2.29 -4.75 17.06
CA SER A 122 -1.58 -4.85 15.77
C SER A 122 -2.49 -5.28 14.62
N ALA A 123 -3.40 -6.23 14.84
CA ALA A 123 -4.36 -6.65 13.82
C ALA A 123 -5.39 -5.56 13.49
N LEU A 124 -5.76 -4.71 14.46
CA LEU A 124 -6.65 -3.57 14.23
C LEU A 124 -5.98 -2.50 13.37
N GLU A 125 -4.71 -2.18 13.63
CA GLU A 125 -3.92 -1.25 12.81
C GLU A 125 -3.80 -1.75 11.36
N SER A 126 -3.44 -3.03 11.17
CA SER A 126 -3.35 -3.63 9.83
C SER A 126 -4.70 -3.63 9.08
N ASN A 127 -5.81 -3.86 9.77
CA ASN A 127 -7.15 -3.76 9.15
C ASN A 127 -7.51 -2.33 8.73
N GLN A 128 -7.05 -1.31 9.47
CA GLN A 128 -7.25 0.09 9.08
C GLN A 128 -6.49 0.41 7.80
N GLU A 129 -5.22 0.02 7.72
CA GLU A 129 -4.39 0.18 6.50
C GLU A 129 -5.02 -0.48 5.28
N VAL A 130 -5.44 -1.75 5.39
CA VAL A 130 -6.13 -2.47 4.30
C VAL A 130 -7.44 -1.79 3.91
N THR A 131 -8.16 -1.18 4.86
CA THR A 131 -9.40 -0.45 4.58
C THR A 131 -9.11 0.82 3.77
N GLU A 132 -8.04 1.54 4.09
CA GLU A 132 -7.60 2.72 3.33
C GLU A 132 -7.17 2.34 1.91
N GLU A 133 -6.34 1.30 1.76
CA GLU A 133 -5.94 0.77 0.46
C GLU A 133 -7.14 0.33 -0.40
N LEU A 134 -8.13 -0.32 0.20
CA LEU A 134 -9.35 -0.74 -0.49
C LEU A 134 -10.16 0.47 -0.98
N ASN A 135 -10.26 1.53 -0.17
CA ASN A 135 -10.94 2.76 -0.57
C ASN A 135 -10.23 3.46 -1.72
N GLU A 136 -8.89 3.53 -1.71
CA GLU A 136 -8.11 4.07 -2.82
C GLU A 136 -8.27 3.24 -4.10
N ALA A 137 -8.25 1.91 -3.99
CA ALA A 137 -8.47 1.01 -5.12
C ALA A 137 -9.86 1.19 -5.72
N ASN A 138 -10.90 1.30 -4.89
CA ASN A 138 -12.27 1.55 -5.35
C ASN A 138 -12.41 2.91 -6.06
N LEU A 139 -11.71 3.95 -5.57
CA LEU A 139 -11.66 5.24 -6.24
C LEU A 139 -11.01 5.12 -7.62
N ARG A 140 -9.86 4.43 -7.73
CA ARG A 140 -9.18 4.18 -9.02
C ARG A 140 -10.04 3.39 -10.00
N VAL A 141 -10.74 2.36 -9.53
CA VAL A 141 -11.69 1.60 -10.38
C VAL A 141 -12.80 2.51 -10.89
N SER A 142 -13.38 3.35 -10.04
CA SER A 142 -14.41 4.31 -10.43
C SER A 142 -13.89 5.32 -11.46
N GLU A 143 -12.66 5.79 -11.30
CA GLU A 143 -11.98 6.65 -12.28
C GLU A 143 -11.80 5.93 -13.63
N TYR A 144 -11.38 4.66 -13.62
CA TYR A 144 -11.25 3.87 -14.85
C TYR A 144 -12.59 3.65 -15.54
N GLU A 145 -13.64 3.28 -14.81
CA GLU A 145 -14.99 3.14 -15.35
C GLU A 145 -15.48 4.43 -16.00
N PHE A 146 -15.25 5.57 -15.34
CA PHE A 146 -15.53 6.88 -15.91
C PHE A 146 -14.74 7.12 -17.21
N MET A 147 -13.43 6.88 -17.20
CA MET A 147 -12.56 7.11 -18.36
C MET A 147 -12.89 6.20 -19.55
N PHE A 148 -13.27 4.94 -19.32
CA PHE A 148 -13.72 4.05 -20.38
C PHE A 148 -15.07 4.49 -20.96
N LYS A 149 -16.01 4.91 -20.11
CA LYS A 149 -17.35 5.31 -20.55
C LYS A 149 -17.37 6.63 -21.31
N TYR A 150 -16.61 7.64 -20.83
CA TYR A 150 -16.66 9.00 -21.35
C TYR A 150 -15.45 9.38 -22.20
N GLY A 151 -14.35 8.62 -22.15
CA GLY A 151 -13.14 8.92 -22.90
C GLY A 151 -13.33 8.94 -24.42
N ASP A 152 -14.17 8.06 -24.96
CA ASP A 152 -14.51 8.08 -26.39
C ASP A 152 -15.37 9.30 -26.76
N TRP A 153 -16.19 9.80 -25.83
CA TRP A 153 -16.97 11.01 -26.05
C TRP A 153 -16.05 12.24 -26.09
N LEU A 154 -15.08 12.31 -25.18
CA LEU A 154 -14.04 13.35 -25.20
C LEU A 154 -13.26 13.33 -26.52
N LYS A 155 -12.88 12.14 -27.01
CA LYS A 155 -12.27 11.98 -28.33
C LYS A 155 -13.16 12.56 -29.44
N GLY A 156 -14.44 12.20 -29.45
CA GLY A 156 -15.40 12.67 -30.43
C GLY A 156 -15.53 14.20 -30.44
N VAL A 157 -15.59 14.82 -29.27
CA VAL A 157 -15.64 16.29 -29.13
C VAL A 157 -14.34 16.94 -29.61
N ILE A 158 -13.17 16.41 -29.20
CA ILE A 158 -11.87 16.90 -29.67
C ILE A 158 -11.74 16.79 -31.18
N ASP A 159 -12.22 15.71 -31.79
CA ASP A 159 -12.21 15.52 -33.24
C ASP A 159 -13.13 16.52 -33.97
N GLN A 160 -14.26 16.91 -33.37
CA GLN A 160 -15.10 17.98 -33.90
C GLN A 160 -14.39 19.35 -33.84
N ILE A 161 -13.71 19.66 -32.74
CA ILE A 161 -12.91 20.88 -32.59
C ILE A 161 -11.80 20.92 -33.65
N LYS A 162 -11.07 19.80 -33.83
CA LYS A 162 -10.05 19.65 -34.87
C LYS A 162 -10.62 19.87 -36.28
N ALA A 163 -11.85 19.44 -36.54
CA ALA A 163 -12.49 19.66 -37.84
C ALA A 163 -12.74 21.16 -38.09
N LYS A 164 -13.14 21.93 -37.07
CA LYS A 164 -13.32 23.38 -37.16
C LYS A 164 -12.02 24.15 -37.32
N GLU A 165 -10.90 23.56 -36.91
CA GLU A 165 -9.59 24.15 -37.10
C GLU A 165 -9.22 24.31 -38.58
N LEU A 166 -9.71 23.42 -39.46
CA LEU A 166 -9.47 23.53 -40.90
C LEU A 166 -10.03 24.85 -41.47
N ASP A 167 -11.18 25.30 -40.97
CA ASP A 167 -11.77 26.59 -41.38
C ASP A 167 -10.91 27.77 -40.90
N ILE A 168 -10.34 27.66 -39.69
CA ILE A 168 -9.43 28.67 -39.13
C ILE A 168 -8.17 28.75 -39.97
N GLN A 169 -7.56 27.60 -40.30
CA GLN A 169 -6.37 27.52 -41.15
C GLN A 169 -6.64 28.10 -42.54
N ALA A 170 -7.80 27.81 -43.14
CA ALA A 170 -8.20 28.36 -44.43
C ALA A 170 -8.38 29.89 -44.38
N LYS A 171 -9.06 30.41 -43.35
CA LYS A 171 -9.24 31.85 -43.14
C LYS A 171 -7.88 32.56 -43.01
N GLN A 172 -6.99 32.03 -42.18
CA GLN A 172 -5.66 32.60 -41.95
C GLN A 172 -4.77 32.52 -43.18
N THR A 173 -4.84 31.41 -43.93
CA THR A 173 -4.16 31.29 -45.23
C THR A 173 -4.58 32.43 -46.15
N ASN A 174 -5.88 32.74 -46.21
CA ASN A 174 -6.40 33.82 -47.04
C ASN A 174 -5.96 35.19 -46.52
N GLU A 175 -5.97 35.43 -45.21
CA GLU A 175 -5.53 36.71 -44.60
C GLU A 175 -4.05 36.99 -44.89
N ILE A 176 -3.18 36.02 -44.65
CA ILE A 176 -1.74 36.14 -44.93
C ILE A 176 -1.50 36.35 -46.43
N CYS A 177 -2.17 35.57 -47.28
CA CYS A 177 -2.06 35.70 -48.74
C CYS A 177 -2.52 37.08 -49.22
N ASN A 178 -3.66 37.58 -48.71
CA ASN A 178 -4.20 38.89 -49.05
C ASN A 178 -3.28 40.02 -48.60
N LYS A 179 -2.65 39.92 -47.43
CA LYS A 179 -1.66 40.90 -46.95
C LYS A 179 -0.50 41.03 -47.93
N THR A 180 0.14 39.90 -48.28
CA THR A 180 1.23 39.88 -49.26
C THR A 180 0.81 40.41 -50.62
N LEU A 181 -0.39 40.05 -51.09
CA LEU A 181 -0.93 40.55 -52.35
C LEU A 181 -1.18 42.05 -52.35
N ASN A 182 -1.65 42.61 -51.24
CA ASN A 182 -1.88 44.05 -51.11
C ASN A 182 -0.57 44.84 -51.12
N ASP A 183 0.49 44.30 -50.51
CA ASP A 183 1.83 44.91 -50.55
C ASP A 183 2.34 44.98 -52.00
N PHE A 184 2.24 43.89 -52.76
CA PHE A 184 2.62 43.85 -54.18
C PHE A 184 1.74 44.76 -55.06
N LYS A 185 0.42 44.80 -54.83
CA LYS A 185 -0.46 45.75 -55.53
C LYS A 185 -0.05 47.20 -55.25
N GLY A 186 0.37 47.50 -54.02
CA GLY A 186 0.93 48.80 -53.64
C GLY A 186 2.16 49.15 -54.44
N GLN A 187 3.11 48.22 -54.58
CA GLN A 187 4.31 48.38 -55.41
C GLN A 187 3.98 48.62 -56.89
N LEU A 188 3.07 47.83 -57.47
CA LEU A 188 2.61 48.03 -58.86
C LEU A 188 1.92 49.39 -59.05
N LYS A 189 1.14 49.84 -58.06
CA LYS A 189 0.50 51.16 -58.10
C LYS A 189 1.54 52.28 -58.04
N ALA A 190 2.57 52.13 -57.20
CA ALA A 190 3.66 53.10 -57.11
C ALA A 190 4.46 53.21 -58.42
N LEU A 191 4.77 52.07 -59.07
CA LEU A 191 5.41 52.05 -60.39
C LEU A 191 4.60 52.81 -61.44
N LYS A 192 3.29 52.55 -61.51
CA LYS A 192 2.37 53.25 -62.42
C LYS A 192 2.30 54.76 -62.14
N ALA A 193 2.29 55.16 -60.87
CA ALA A 193 2.29 56.56 -60.48
C ALA A 193 3.58 57.30 -60.91
N GLY A 194 4.70 56.58 -61.01
CA GLY A 194 5.97 57.08 -61.57
C GLY A 194 6.00 57.15 -63.10
N GLY A 195 4.89 56.91 -63.80
CA GLY A 195 4.83 56.90 -65.27
C GLY A 195 5.39 55.65 -65.93
N VAL A 196 5.77 54.63 -65.15
CA VAL A 196 6.30 53.36 -65.67
C VAL A 196 5.14 52.40 -65.93
N VAL A 197 4.98 51.97 -67.18
CA VAL A 197 4.01 50.91 -67.53
C VAL A 197 4.62 49.57 -67.14
N PRO A 198 3.94 48.74 -66.32
CA PRO A 198 4.46 47.43 -65.97
C PRO A 198 4.62 46.54 -67.20
N THR A 199 5.76 45.87 -67.32
CA THR A 199 6.04 44.93 -68.41
C THR A 199 5.19 43.66 -68.26
N ALA A 200 5.02 42.91 -69.34
CA ALA A 200 4.35 41.59 -69.28
C ALA A 200 5.08 40.63 -68.32
N GLU A 201 6.41 40.73 -68.26
CA GLU A 201 7.24 39.97 -67.32
C GLU A 201 6.93 40.33 -65.86
N GLN A 202 6.80 41.62 -65.53
CA GLN A 202 6.41 42.07 -64.18
C GLN A 202 5.01 41.60 -63.77
N LEU A 203 4.09 41.49 -64.74
CA LEU A 203 2.74 40.97 -64.49
C LEU A 203 2.73 39.44 -64.27
N GLU A 204 3.54 38.68 -65.00
CA GLU A 204 3.74 37.25 -64.78
C GLU A 204 4.48 36.98 -63.46
N GLU A 205 5.48 37.80 -63.12
CA GLU A 205 6.17 37.75 -61.83
C GLU A 205 5.18 37.97 -60.68
N HIS A 206 4.25 38.93 -60.79
CA HIS A 206 3.21 39.15 -59.81
C HIS A 206 2.29 37.92 -59.64
N LYS A 207 1.94 37.21 -60.72
CA LYS A 207 1.17 35.95 -60.61
C LYS A 207 1.98 34.86 -59.92
N ALA A 208 3.26 34.71 -60.27
CA ALA A 208 4.15 33.74 -59.62
C ALA A 208 4.35 34.04 -58.13
N GLN A 209 4.51 35.32 -57.77
CA GLN A 209 4.61 35.79 -56.39
C GLN A 209 3.30 35.55 -55.62
N LYS A 210 2.13 35.72 -56.25
CA LYS A 210 0.83 35.37 -55.65
C LYS A 210 0.78 33.88 -55.30
N ASP A 211 1.14 33.00 -56.22
CA ASP A 211 1.10 31.55 -56.01
C ASP A 211 2.13 31.13 -54.95
N ALA A 212 3.32 31.75 -54.97
CA ALA A 212 4.34 31.57 -53.93
C ALA A 212 3.84 32.04 -52.56
N ALA A 213 3.23 33.23 -52.48
CA ALA A 213 2.65 33.78 -51.26
C ALA A 213 1.53 32.88 -50.72
N HIS A 214 0.68 32.33 -51.59
CA HIS A 214 -0.35 31.39 -51.17
C HIS A 214 0.23 30.09 -50.62
N LYS A 215 1.28 29.54 -51.26
CA LYS A 215 1.99 28.35 -50.76
C LYS A 215 2.65 28.61 -49.40
N VAL A 216 3.29 29.77 -49.22
CA VAL A 216 3.91 30.19 -47.97
C VAL A 216 2.86 30.41 -46.88
N ALA A 217 1.79 31.15 -47.18
CA ALA A 217 0.67 31.38 -46.28
C ALA A 217 0.03 30.08 -45.81
N LYS A 218 -0.21 29.15 -46.75
CA LYS A 218 -0.72 27.82 -46.43
C LYS A 218 0.23 27.08 -45.51
N LYS A 219 1.55 27.09 -45.78
CA LYS A 219 2.55 26.46 -44.90
C LYS A 219 2.55 27.08 -43.50
N ILE A 220 2.47 28.40 -43.40
CA ILE A 220 2.42 29.16 -42.14
C ILE A 220 1.16 28.85 -41.34
N ALA A 221 0.02 28.64 -42.01
CA ALA A 221 -1.26 28.36 -41.36
C ALA A 221 -1.52 26.85 -41.13
N LYS A 222 -0.73 25.95 -41.72
CA LYS A 222 -0.91 24.48 -41.68
C LYS A 222 -0.43 23.87 -40.36
N TRP A 223 -0.72 24.52 -39.24
CA TRP A 223 -0.47 23.97 -37.91
C TRP A 223 -1.79 23.78 -37.15
N SER A 224 -1.76 22.88 -36.17
CA SER A 224 -2.94 22.51 -35.41
C SER A 224 -2.66 22.48 -33.92
N CYS A 225 -3.53 23.11 -33.14
CA CYS A 225 -3.40 23.24 -31.69
C CYS A 225 -3.70 21.94 -30.95
N LEU A 226 -4.35 20.95 -31.58
CA LEU A 226 -4.71 19.67 -30.96
C LEU A 226 -4.13 18.45 -31.72
N LYS A 227 -3.13 18.63 -32.59
CA LYS A 227 -2.49 17.54 -33.36
C LYS A 227 -1.02 17.31 -32.97
N PRO A 228 -0.53 16.06 -33.08
CA PRO A 228 -1.18 14.91 -33.72
C PRO A 228 -2.09 14.16 -32.72
N THR A 229 -1.68 14.13 -31.45
CA THR A 229 -2.41 13.66 -30.28
C THR A 229 -2.75 14.85 -29.37
N ALA A 230 -3.80 14.74 -28.56
CA ALA A 230 -4.10 15.80 -27.60
C ALA A 230 -3.03 15.88 -26.49
N THR A 231 -2.38 14.76 -26.16
CA THR A 231 -1.30 14.66 -25.17
C THR A 231 -0.10 15.51 -25.56
N GLU A 232 0.39 15.41 -26.80
CA GLU A 232 1.48 16.27 -27.28
C GLU A 232 1.08 17.74 -27.36
N ALA A 233 -0.16 18.01 -27.80
CA ALA A 233 -0.70 19.35 -27.81
C ALA A 233 -0.75 19.98 -26.41
N LEU A 234 -1.12 19.21 -25.39
CA LEU A 234 -1.14 19.65 -23.99
C LEU A 234 0.23 20.10 -23.49
N MET A 235 1.30 19.42 -23.87
CA MET A 235 2.65 19.86 -23.47
C MET A 235 2.94 21.28 -23.99
N MET A 236 2.58 21.56 -25.24
CA MET A 236 2.77 22.89 -25.84
C MET A 236 1.85 23.94 -25.21
N ILE A 237 0.59 23.57 -24.97
CA ILE A 237 -0.41 24.41 -24.31
C ILE A 237 0.02 24.75 -22.88
N ASN A 238 0.49 23.77 -22.12
CA ASN A 238 0.95 23.97 -20.75
C ASN A 238 2.17 24.89 -20.71
N GLY A 239 3.10 24.76 -21.66
CA GLY A 239 4.20 25.71 -21.81
C GLY A 239 3.73 27.15 -22.05
N GLU A 240 2.65 27.36 -22.81
CA GLU A 240 2.04 28.68 -22.97
C GLU A 240 1.32 29.15 -21.70
N ILE A 241 0.59 28.26 -21.01
CA ILE A 241 -0.08 28.57 -19.73
C ILE A 241 0.95 28.99 -18.68
N ASP A 242 2.07 28.26 -18.57
CA ASP A 242 3.15 28.58 -17.64
C ASP A 242 3.80 29.91 -17.99
N ALA A 243 4.03 30.19 -19.28
CA ALA A 243 4.54 31.48 -19.72
C ALA A 243 3.58 32.64 -19.38
N VAL A 244 2.26 32.45 -19.52
CA VAL A 244 1.25 33.44 -19.12
C VAL A 244 1.24 33.63 -17.61
N LYS A 245 1.28 32.54 -16.82
CA LYS A 245 1.31 32.62 -15.35
C LYS A 245 2.56 33.34 -14.85
N GLN A 246 3.72 33.04 -15.42
CA GLN A 246 4.96 33.73 -15.10
C GLN A 246 4.87 35.23 -15.46
N TRP A 247 4.36 35.56 -16.64
CA TRP A 247 4.15 36.94 -17.06
C TRP A 247 3.21 37.73 -16.13
N LEU A 248 2.12 37.10 -15.67
CA LEU A 248 1.20 37.68 -14.68
C LEU A 248 1.90 37.91 -13.34
N GLN A 249 2.72 36.96 -12.89
CA GLN A 249 3.54 37.10 -11.67
C GLN A 249 4.57 38.24 -11.78
N ASP A 250 5.11 38.46 -12.97
CA ASP A 250 6.06 39.54 -13.28
C ASP A 250 5.40 40.92 -13.47
N GLY A 251 4.10 41.04 -13.18
CA GLY A 251 3.35 42.30 -13.19
C GLY A 251 2.61 42.60 -14.50
N GLY A 252 2.56 41.66 -15.45
CA GLY A 252 1.60 41.72 -16.57
C GLY A 252 1.82 42.86 -17.58
N ASN A 253 3.07 43.20 -17.90
CA ASN A 253 3.35 44.27 -18.87
C ASN A 253 3.04 43.84 -20.32
N GLU A 254 2.17 44.58 -21.01
CA GLU A 254 1.79 44.36 -22.41
C GLU A 254 2.99 44.17 -23.36
N THR A 255 4.09 44.90 -23.16
CA THR A 255 5.26 44.81 -24.06
C THR A 255 6.06 43.52 -23.89
N SER A 256 5.90 42.82 -22.76
CA SER A 256 6.57 41.54 -22.46
C SER A 256 5.61 40.35 -22.52
N ALA A 257 4.38 40.55 -23.01
CA ALA A 257 3.36 39.53 -23.08
C ALA A 257 3.83 38.32 -23.94
N PRO A 258 3.69 37.08 -23.45
CA PRO A 258 4.13 35.91 -24.19
C PRO A 258 3.28 35.67 -25.43
N GLY A 259 3.89 35.10 -26.47
CA GLY A 259 3.16 34.57 -27.61
C GLY A 259 2.38 33.33 -27.17
N THR A 260 1.07 33.30 -27.42
CA THR A 260 0.18 32.19 -27.03
C THR A 260 -0.59 31.62 -28.22
N PRO A 261 0.07 31.29 -29.33
CA PRO A 261 -0.60 30.82 -30.53
C PRO A 261 -1.54 29.62 -30.26
N TYR A 262 -1.13 28.61 -29.48
CA TYR A 262 -1.97 27.44 -29.21
C TYR A 262 -3.25 27.84 -28.46
N LEU A 263 -3.15 28.65 -27.40
CA LEU A 263 -4.31 29.15 -26.67
C LEU A 263 -5.20 30.06 -27.52
N ASP A 264 -4.63 30.84 -28.43
CA ASP A 264 -5.37 31.71 -29.37
C ASP A 264 -6.14 30.89 -30.42
N ARG A 265 -5.55 29.78 -30.86
CA ARG A 265 -6.17 28.83 -31.78
C ARG A 265 -7.33 28.09 -31.11
N ILE A 266 -7.14 27.67 -29.86
CA ILE A 266 -8.19 27.04 -29.06
C ILE A 266 -9.32 28.01 -28.80
N ALA A 267 -9.04 29.29 -28.52
CA ALA A 267 -10.06 30.31 -28.35
C ALA A 267 -10.89 30.54 -29.64
N GLN A 268 -10.25 30.57 -30.81
CA GLN A 268 -10.97 30.65 -32.08
C GLN A 268 -11.79 29.39 -32.38
N ALA A 269 -11.27 28.22 -32.02
CA ALA A 269 -11.95 26.96 -32.21
C ALA A 269 -13.15 26.81 -31.26
N SER A 270 -13.01 27.30 -30.01
CA SER A 270 -14.07 27.27 -29.01
C SER A 270 -15.25 28.14 -29.43
N GLU A 271 -15.00 29.34 -29.95
CA GLU A 271 -16.03 30.22 -30.51
C GLU A 271 -16.81 29.52 -31.65
N LYS A 272 -16.09 28.86 -32.57
CA LYS A 272 -16.72 28.14 -33.70
C LYS A 272 -17.56 26.93 -33.29
N VAL A 273 -17.21 26.28 -32.18
CA VAL A 273 -17.91 25.10 -31.64
C VAL A 273 -19.01 25.52 -30.65
N GLY A 274 -19.04 26.78 -30.22
CA GLY A 274 -19.99 27.27 -29.23
C GLY A 274 -19.67 26.80 -27.81
N THR A 275 -18.39 26.74 -27.46
CA THR A 275 -17.89 26.35 -26.13
C THR A 275 -16.83 27.35 -25.63
N THR A 276 -16.33 27.18 -24.41
CA THR A 276 -15.27 28.02 -23.84
C THR A 276 -13.89 27.39 -24.04
N ARG A 277 -12.83 28.22 -24.03
CA ARG A 277 -11.44 27.74 -24.07
C ARG A 277 -11.14 26.82 -22.89
N THR A 278 -11.48 27.25 -21.66
CA THR A 278 -11.31 26.46 -20.43
C THR A 278 -11.90 25.07 -20.54
N MET A 279 -13.09 24.94 -21.13
CA MET A 279 -13.74 23.65 -21.28
C MET A 279 -12.98 22.74 -22.26
N ILE A 280 -12.46 23.28 -23.37
CA ILE A 280 -11.62 22.52 -24.30
C ILE A 280 -10.31 22.09 -23.63
N LEU A 281 -9.69 22.96 -22.86
CA LEU A 281 -8.46 22.65 -22.10
C LEU A 281 -8.70 21.50 -21.12
N LEU A 282 -9.81 21.55 -20.36
CA LEU A 282 -10.22 20.48 -19.47
C LEU A 282 -10.46 19.18 -20.24
N TRP A 283 -11.19 19.22 -21.35
CA TRP A 283 -11.43 18.01 -22.17
C TRP A 283 -10.15 17.42 -22.74
N ALA A 284 -9.23 18.27 -23.19
CA ALA A 284 -7.92 17.84 -23.65
C ALA A 284 -7.18 17.13 -22.51
N GLU A 285 -7.10 17.76 -21.33
CA GLU A 285 -6.41 17.20 -20.16
C GLU A 285 -7.00 15.85 -19.75
N GLN A 286 -8.32 15.76 -19.65
CA GLN A 286 -9.03 14.52 -19.32
C GLN A 286 -8.81 13.45 -20.41
N TYR A 287 -8.77 13.83 -21.68
CA TYR A 287 -8.45 12.91 -22.76
C TYR A 287 -6.99 12.44 -22.73
N SER A 288 -6.04 13.29 -22.33
CA SER A 288 -4.65 12.87 -22.12
C SER A 288 -4.53 11.91 -20.96
N LYS A 289 -5.15 12.21 -19.81
CA LYS A 289 -5.22 11.32 -18.65
C LYS A 289 -5.81 9.97 -19.04
N ARG A 290 -6.91 9.97 -19.80
CA ARG A 290 -7.50 8.75 -20.36
C ARG A 290 -6.54 8.01 -21.28
N ASN A 291 -5.73 8.69 -22.08
CA ASN A 291 -4.73 8.00 -22.87
C ASN A 291 -3.67 7.37 -21.98
N GLU A 292 -3.11 8.12 -21.03
CA GLU A 292 -2.10 7.62 -20.09
C GLU A 292 -2.59 6.41 -19.27
N ILE A 293 -3.86 6.44 -18.87
CA ILE A 293 -4.47 5.44 -18.00
C ILE A 293 -5.00 4.23 -18.79
N ALA A 294 -5.76 4.51 -19.85
CA ALA A 294 -6.61 3.51 -20.51
C ALA A 294 -6.20 3.22 -21.96
N HIS A 295 -5.27 3.99 -22.55
CA HIS A 295 -4.69 3.68 -23.87
C HIS A 295 -3.19 3.49 -23.74
N HIS A 296 -2.78 2.24 -23.64
CA HIS A 296 -1.40 1.86 -23.90
C HIS A 296 -1.32 1.40 -25.36
N PRO A 297 -1.17 2.32 -26.34
CA PRO A 297 -0.98 1.89 -27.72
C PRO A 297 0.28 1.03 -27.78
N PRO A 298 0.31 0.02 -28.65
CA PRO A 298 1.52 -0.76 -28.82
C PRO A 298 2.67 0.18 -29.23
N PRO A 299 3.93 -0.12 -28.84
CA PRO A 299 5.06 0.71 -29.20
C PRO A 299 5.08 1.04 -30.70
N GLY A 300 5.11 2.34 -31.00
CA GLY A 300 5.06 2.86 -32.36
C GLY A 300 6.45 2.82 -33.00
N ILE A 301 6.53 2.46 -34.28
CA ILE A 301 7.81 2.36 -35.00
C ILE A 301 8.66 3.65 -34.88
N CYS A 302 8.02 4.82 -34.89
CA CYS A 302 8.70 6.11 -34.78
C CYS A 302 9.47 6.31 -33.46
N GLN A 303 9.06 5.64 -32.37
CA GLN A 303 9.74 5.72 -31.07
C GLN A 303 11.13 5.07 -31.12
N PHE A 304 11.34 4.15 -32.07
CA PHE A 304 12.58 3.41 -32.25
C PHE A 304 13.41 3.98 -33.39
N TRP A 305 13.13 5.21 -33.84
CA TRP A 305 13.97 5.86 -34.85
C TRP A 305 15.35 6.14 -34.27
N LYS A 306 16.40 5.69 -34.97
CA LYS A 306 17.80 5.88 -34.57
C LYS A 306 18.12 7.36 -34.50
N LYS A 307 18.74 7.77 -33.41
CA LYS A 307 19.34 9.10 -33.27
C LYS A 307 20.82 9.03 -33.63
N VAL A 308 21.32 10.08 -34.27
CA VAL A 308 22.73 10.26 -34.63
C VAL A 308 23.16 11.65 -34.19
N THR A 309 24.40 11.77 -33.72
CA THR A 309 24.95 13.08 -33.37
C THR A 309 25.43 13.78 -34.64
N LYS A 310 24.89 14.97 -34.91
CA LYS A 310 25.31 15.85 -35.99
C LYS A 310 25.59 17.23 -35.41
N ASP A 311 26.80 17.73 -35.61
CA ASP A 311 27.22 19.05 -35.11
C ASP A 311 27.05 19.24 -33.60
N GLY A 312 27.14 18.14 -32.82
CA GLY A 312 26.99 18.15 -31.36
C GLY A 312 25.54 18.02 -30.86
N GLU A 313 24.56 17.98 -31.76
CA GLU A 313 23.14 17.77 -31.43
C GLU A 313 22.68 16.37 -31.84
N GLU A 314 21.81 15.75 -31.04
CA GLU A 314 21.16 14.50 -31.43
C GLU A 314 20.01 14.78 -32.40
N VAL A 315 20.13 14.27 -33.61
CA VAL A 315 19.09 14.35 -34.65
C VAL A 315 18.67 12.95 -35.09
N TYR A 316 17.47 12.81 -35.62
CA TYR A 316 17.02 11.53 -36.18
C TYR A 316 17.84 11.17 -37.43
N ALA A 317 18.22 9.90 -37.56
CA ALA A 317 18.96 9.39 -38.70
C ALA A 317 18.12 9.51 -39.98
N GLU A 318 18.63 10.21 -40.99
CA GLU A 318 17.97 10.34 -42.29
C GLU A 318 18.73 9.52 -43.36
N VAL A 319 17.99 8.91 -44.28
CA VAL A 319 18.56 8.26 -45.47
C VAL A 319 18.10 8.98 -46.73
N PRO A 320 18.97 9.19 -47.73
CA PRO A 320 18.60 9.91 -48.96
C PRO A 320 17.48 9.22 -49.76
N ASN A 321 17.37 7.90 -49.63
CA ASN A 321 16.35 7.10 -50.29
C ASN A 321 15.27 6.69 -49.29
N LYS A 322 14.04 7.22 -49.47
CA LYS A 322 12.90 6.89 -48.62
C LYS A 322 12.56 5.39 -48.59
N GLU A 323 12.93 4.62 -49.62
CA GLU A 323 12.77 3.16 -49.62
C GLU A 323 13.66 2.46 -48.59
N LEU A 324 14.71 3.14 -48.08
CA LEU A 324 15.62 2.62 -47.06
C LEU A 324 15.29 3.11 -45.64
N ASN A 325 14.18 3.83 -45.43
CA ASN A 325 13.80 4.39 -44.12
C ASN A 325 13.72 3.33 -43.01
N TYR A 326 13.39 2.09 -43.35
CA TYR A 326 13.38 0.98 -42.39
C TYR A 326 14.77 0.71 -41.77
N THR A 327 15.87 1.09 -42.42
CA THR A 327 17.23 0.97 -41.86
C THR A 327 17.52 1.96 -40.75
N CYS A 328 16.74 3.05 -40.69
CA CYS A 328 16.81 4.07 -39.65
C CYS A 328 16.02 3.69 -38.39
N ILE A 329 15.29 2.57 -38.39
CA ILE A 329 14.61 2.06 -37.20
C ILE A 329 15.52 1.10 -36.46
N ASN A 330 15.57 1.22 -35.14
CA ASN A 330 16.15 0.24 -34.24
C ASN A 330 15.13 -0.88 -33.95
N TRP A 331 14.98 -1.79 -34.90
CA TRP A 331 14.06 -2.93 -34.79
C TRP A 331 14.39 -3.87 -33.63
N LYS A 332 15.65 -3.89 -33.18
CA LYS A 332 16.06 -4.67 -32.02
C LYS A 332 15.45 -4.09 -30.73
N ASP A 333 15.62 -2.79 -30.51
CA ASP A 333 15.01 -2.13 -29.34
C ASP A 333 13.48 -2.25 -29.36
N MET A 334 12.85 -2.19 -30.55
CA MET A 334 11.42 -2.43 -30.69
C MET A 334 11.03 -3.84 -30.25
N ARG A 335 11.79 -4.86 -30.65
CA ARG A 335 11.57 -6.25 -30.21
C ARG A 335 11.75 -6.37 -28.69
N ASP A 336 12.82 -5.80 -28.15
CA ASP A 336 13.13 -5.87 -26.73
C ASP A 336 12.02 -5.20 -25.90
N SER A 337 11.43 -4.11 -26.42
CA SER A 337 10.23 -3.49 -25.85
C SER A 337 9.02 -4.45 -25.85
N MET A 338 8.77 -5.20 -26.93
CA MET A 338 7.70 -6.21 -26.94
C MET A 338 7.95 -7.34 -25.92
N VAL A 339 9.20 -7.77 -25.76
CA VAL A 339 9.57 -8.75 -24.74
C VAL A 339 9.31 -8.21 -23.34
N SER A 340 9.66 -6.94 -23.09
CA SER A 340 9.38 -6.26 -21.83
C SER A 340 7.88 -6.19 -21.54
N GLU A 341 7.04 -5.85 -22.54
CA GLU A 341 5.58 -5.83 -22.37
C GLU A 341 5.02 -7.22 -22.03
N LYS A 342 5.51 -8.28 -22.66
CA LYS A 342 5.14 -9.66 -22.29
C LYS A 342 5.53 -10.02 -20.86
N SER A 343 6.70 -9.55 -20.40
CA SER A 343 7.13 -9.73 -19.01
C SER A 343 6.15 -9.05 -18.06
N LYS A 344 5.77 -7.79 -18.32
CA LYS A 344 4.79 -7.07 -17.50
C LYS A 344 3.46 -7.84 -17.43
N ILE A 345 2.95 -8.30 -18.57
CA ILE A 345 1.72 -9.12 -18.64
C ILE A 345 1.86 -10.38 -17.79
N GLN A 346 3.03 -11.02 -17.79
CA GLN A 346 3.31 -12.19 -16.95
C GLN A 346 3.38 -11.84 -15.45
N ASP A 347 3.89 -10.67 -15.09
CA ASP A 347 3.91 -10.18 -13.72
C ASP A 347 2.47 -9.96 -13.21
N TYR A 348 1.61 -9.30 -14.01
CA TYR A 348 0.18 -9.14 -13.68
C TYR A 348 -0.52 -10.48 -13.42
N PHE A 349 -0.18 -11.53 -14.18
CA PHE A 349 -0.73 -12.86 -13.95
C PHE A 349 -0.17 -13.50 -12.67
N THR A 350 1.14 -13.39 -12.43
CA THR A 350 1.80 -13.95 -11.24
C THR A 350 1.27 -13.31 -9.95
N GLU A 351 0.90 -12.03 -10.02
CA GLU A 351 0.26 -11.26 -8.96
C GLU A 351 -1.25 -11.54 -8.82
N GLY A 352 -1.83 -12.40 -9.67
CA GLY A 352 -3.26 -12.75 -9.64
C GLY A 352 -4.21 -11.64 -10.13
N LYS A 353 -3.70 -10.59 -10.79
CA LYS A 353 -4.48 -9.45 -11.27
C LYS A 353 -5.28 -9.76 -12.54
N ILE A 354 -4.84 -10.76 -13.32
CA ILE A 354 -5.53 -11.23 -14.53
C ILE A 354 -5.59 -12.76 -14.55
N SER A 355 -6.60 -13.31 -15.22
CA SER A 355 -6.70 -14.77 -15.42
C SER A 355 -5.66 -15.28 -16.42
N GLN A 356 -5.44 -16.59 -16.42
CA GLN A 356 -4.55 -17.24 -17.39
C GLN A 356 -5.00 -16.97 -18.83
N ASP A 357 -6.30 -17.10 -19.14
CA ASP A 357 -6.83 -16.88 -20.49
C ASP A 357 -6.59 -15.45 -20.98
N VAL A 358 -6.76 -14.46 -20.09
CA VAL A 358 -6.49 -13.04 -20.40
C VAL A 358 -4.99 -12.83 -20.65
N ARG A 359 -4.12 -13.42 -19.81
CA ARG A 359 -2.66 -13.39 -20.00
C ARG A 359 -2.27 -13.98 -21.35
N ASP A 360 -2.75 -15.17 -21.67
CA ASP A 360 -2.43 -15.88 -22.92
C ASP A 360 -2.93 -15.09 -24.14
N CYS A 361 -4.11 -14.48 -24.06
CA CYS A 361 -4.66 -13.60 -25.09
C CYS A 361 -3.76 -12.38 -25.35
N PHE A 362 -3.34 -11.65 -24.30
CA PHE A 362 -2.48 -10.47 -24.47
C PHE A 362 -1.06 -10.83 -24.93
N VAL A 363 -0.47 -11.92 -24.43
CA VAL A 363 0.82 -12.41 -24.93
C VAL A 363 0.74 -12.74 -26.41
N SER A 364 -0.31 -13.46 -26.83
CA SER A 364 -0.55 -13.79 -28.24
C SER A 364 -0.77 -12.53 -29.09
N LEU A 365 -1.46 -11.52 -28.57
CA LEU A 365 -1.65 -10.23 -29.24
C LEU A 365 -0.31 -9.51 -29.46
N VAL A 366 0.58 -9.49 -28.45
CA VAL A 366 1.92 -8.88 -28.58
C VAL A 366 2.76 -9.64 -29.61
N ASP A 367 2.73 -10.97 -29.60
CA ASP A 367 3.41 -11.79 -30.59
C ASP A 367 2.88 -11.54 -32.01
N GLN A 368 1.56 -11.48 -32.17
CA GLN A 368 0.91 -11.17 -33.45
C GLN A 368 1.26 -9.75 -33.92
N TYR A 369 1.30 -8.77 -33.01
CA TYR A 369 1.73 -7.40 -33.31
C TYR A 369 3.17 -7.38 -33.83
N TRP A 370 4.09 -8.09 -33.18
CA TRP A 370 5.47 -8.21 -33.64
C TRP A 370 5.61 -8.90 -34.99
N GLN A 371 4.80 -9.94 -35.24
CA GLN A 371 4.79 -10.67 -36.51
C GLN A 371 4.36 -9.81 -37.71
N TYR A 372 3.59 -8.73 -37.51
CA TYR A 372 3.33 -7.76 -38.57
C TYR A 372 4.60 -7.09 -39.08
N PHE A 373 5.65 -6.98 -38.25
CA PHE A 373 6.88 -6.31 -38.60
C PHE A 373 8.03 -7.24 -38.96
N CYS A 374 8.07 -8.43 -38.37
CA CYS A 374 9.19 -9.35 -38.49
C CYS A 374 8.71 -10.80 -38.62
N ILE A 375 9.14 -11.49 -39.68
CA ILE A 375 8.78 -12.90 -39.94
C ILE A 375 9.82 -13.90 -39.42
N GLY A 376 10.97 -13.42 -38.95
CA GLY A 376 12.01 -14.26 -38.37
C GLY A 376 13.36 -13.59 -38.29
N GLU A 377 14.38 -14.39 -38.00
CA GLU A 377 15.79 -13.99 -38.01
C GLU A 377 16.53 -14.76 -39.09
N SER A 378 17.47 -14.11 -39.76
CA SER A 378 18.42 -14.80 -40.64
C SER A 378 19.41 -15.62 -39.80
N ALA A 379 20.17 -16.48 -40.47
CA ALA A 379 21.23 -17.27 -39.81
C ALA A 379 22.28 -16.40 -39.09
N ASP A 380 22.44 -15.15 -39.52
CA ASP A 380 23.39 -14.18 -38.94
C ASP A 380 22.77 -13.37 -37.77
N GLY A 381 21.54 -13.69 -37.35
CA GLY A 381 20.82 -12.98 -36.30
C GLY A 381 20.21 -11.65 -36.73
N ASN A 382 20.15 -11.37 -38.05
CA ASN A 382 19.51 -10.16 -38.56
C ASN A 382 17.99 -10.37 -38.69
N LEU A 383 17.21 -9.38 -38.27
CA LEU A 383 15.74 -9.44 -38.38
C LEU A 383 15.30 -9.43 -39.86
N ILE A 384 14.40 -10.34 -40.21
CA ILE A 384 13.77 -10.43 -41.53
C ILE A 384 12.45 -9.67 -41.47
N LEU A 385 12.48 -8.42 -41.94
CA LEU A 385 11.34 -7.52 -41.90
C LEU A 385 10.31 -7.83 -42.98
N THR A 386 9.03 -7.68 -42.64
CA THR A 386 7.93 -7.74 -43.62
C THR A 386 7.95 -6.54 -44.57
N GLN A 387 7.20 -6.63 -45.67
CA GLN A 387 6.98 -5.45 -46.52
C GLN A 387 6.17 -4.39 -45.77
N ASP A 388 5.19 -4.80 -44.95
CA ASP A 388 4.41 -3.88 -44.12
C ASP A 388 5.28 -3.10 -43.13
N ALA A 389 6.32 -3.71 -42.54
CA ALA A 389 7.31 -2.98 -41.73
C ALA A 389 8.04 -1.90 -42.53
N LYS A 390 8.44 -2.21 -43.77
CA LYS A 390 9.14 -1.25 -44.63
C LYS A 390 8.21 -0.11 -45.04
N ASP A 391 6.98 -0.43 -45.41
CA ASP A 391 5.96 0.54 -45.78
C ASP A 391 5.55 1.39 -44.59
N ALA A 392 5.43 0.78 -43.40
CA ALA A 392 5.19 1.49 -42.15
C ALA A 392 6.37 2.42 -41.86
N ALA A 393 7.62 1.96 -41.84
CA ALA A 393 8.79 2.83 -41.63
C ALA A 393 8.88 3.98 -42.66
N LYS A 394 8.47 3.73 -43.92
CA LYS A 394 8.39 4.76 -44.96
C LYS A 394 7.33 5.82 -44.68
N LYS A 395 6.19 5.44 -44.10
CA LYS A 395 5.13 6.36 -43.65
C LYS A 395 5.46 7.02 -42.30
N SER A 396 6.21 6.31 -41.47
CA SER A 396 6.60 6.68 -40.10
C SER A 396 7.86 7.52 -40.04
N THR A 397 8.31 8.11 -41.17
CA THR A 397 9.33 9.15 -41.13
C THR A 397 9.01 10.10 -39.98
N PRO A 398 10.00 10.54 -39.20
CA PRO A 398 9.83 11.63 -38.26
C PRO A 398 9.63 12.93 -39.08
N GLU A 399 8.65 12.97 -39.97
CA GLU A 399 7.95 14.18 -40.35
C GLU A 399 7.06 14.56 -39.16
N TYR A 400 7.70 14.84 -38.04
CA TYR A 400 7.04 15.48 -36.93
C TYR A 400 8.01 16.40 -36.21
N ASN A 401 8.37 17.48 -36.91
CA ASN A 401 8.10 18.73 -36.24
C ASN A 401 6.57 18.83 -36.24
N PRO A 402 5.87 18.81 -35.07
CA PRO A 402 4.57 19.45 -35.03
C PRO A 402 4.77 20.75 -35.79
N SER A 403 3.92 21.07 -36.77
CA SER A 403 4.00 22.40 -37.34
C SER A 403 3.79 23.33 -36.15
N VAL A 404 4.88 23.82 -35.60
CA VAL A 404 4.87 24.70 -34.46
C VAL A 404 4.39 26.02 -35.06
N PRO A 405 3.47 26.72 -34.40
CA PRO A 405 3.14 28.05 -34.81
C PRO A 405 4.44 28.85 -35.00
N PRO A 406 4.56 29.66 -36.07
CA PRO A 406 5.70 30.54 -36.24
C PRO A 406 5.94 31.36 -34.98
N LYS A 407 7.21 31.62 -34.64
CA LYS A 407 7.61 32.32 -33.40
C LYS A 407 6.91 33.67 -33.18
N ASP A 408 6.45 34.32 -34.26
CA ASP A 408 5.76 35.62 -34.24
C ASP A 408 4.28 35.54 -34.59
N PHE A 409 3.67 34.36 -34.45
CA PHE A 409 2.28 34.14 -34.83
C PHE A 409 1.31 34.82 -33.82
N LEU A 410 0.65 35.91 -34.26
CA LEU A 410 -0.40 36.65 -33.53
C LEU A 410 -0.04 37.05 -32.08
N LYS A 411 1.14 37.65 -31.87
CA LYS A 411 1.61 38.14 -30.56
C LYS A 411 0.81 39.31 -29.96
N GLU A 412 -0.30 39.71 -30.55
CA GLU A 412 -1.07 40.84 -30.05
C GLU A 412 -1.76 40.48 -28.72
N TYR A 413 -1.36 41.18 -27.67
CA TYR A 413 -2.07 41.19 -26.40
C TYR A 413 -3.31 42.09 -26.50
N LYS A 414 -4.35 41.72 -25.75
CA LYS A 414 -5.53 42.55 -25.51
C LYS A 414 -5.94 42.34 -24.06
N GLU A 415 -6.41 43.39 -23.41
CA GLU A 415 -6.98 43.29 -22.06
C GLU A 415 -8.06 42.20 -22.02
N GLY A 416 -8.02 41.36 -20.99
CA GLY A 416 -8.94 40.23 -20.81
C GLY A 416 -8.60 38.96 -21.59
N LYS A 417 -7.52 38.93 -22.39
CA LYS A 417 -7.16 37.78 -23.25
C LYS A 417 -6.93 36.48 -22.48
N TRP A 418 -6.51 36.54 -21.21
CA TRP A 418 -6.09 35.38 -20.42
C TRP A 418 -6.76 35.29 -19.04
N ASP A 419 -7.89 35.99 -18.83
CA ASP A 419 -8.59 36.04 -17.54
C ASP A 419 -9.08 34.65 -17.08
N ASP A 420 -9.27 33.73 -18.02
CA ASP A 420 -9.69 32.34 -17.81
C ASP A 420 -8.52 31.35 -17.56
N ILE A 421 -7.27 31.83 -17.49
CA ILE A 421 -6.06 31.00 -17.26
C ILE A 421 -5.58 31.02 -15.80
N GLN A 422 -6.29 31.74 -14.92
CA GLN A 422 -5.94 31.88 -13.50
C GLN A 422 -5.92 30.56 -12.72
#